data_AF-A0A1G6EMP8-F1
#
_entry.id   AF-A0A1G6EMP8-F1
#
_cell.length_a   1.000
_cell.length_b   1.000
_cell.length_c   1.000
_cell.angle_alpha   90.00
_cell.angle_beta   90.00
_cell.angle_gamma   90.00
#
_symmetry.space_group_name_H-M   'P 1'
#
loop_
_entity.id
_entity.type
_entity.pdbx_description
1 polymer ?
#
loop_
_entity_poly.entity_id
_entity_poly.type
_entity_poly.pdbx_seq_one_letter_code
_entity_poly.pdbx_strand_id
1 'polypeptide(L)'
;MPRANRYFVPGHVWHITHRCHKREFLLKFSRDRQNWIKWLFEAWKRYQLQILNYTVTSNHIHLLVFSEEDVTALPRSIQLVAGRTAQEYNQRKNRKGAFWEDRYHATAVDTDKHLLKCMLYIDLNMVRAGVVEHPRQWPFTGYHEITSPPERYRLINREKLLEFLEGTDEATLVRDYASWVDDALGCGERREPDWTNSIAVGTRAFVERIQAKLGFKAVGRKIIGNDKSPGSVLRETPDSYNAHFGDEIGVLRQNNSLLLWNVLSQNSTD
;
A
#
# COMPACT_ATOMS: atom_id res chain seq x y z
N MET A 1 1.65 7.33 -20.47
CA MET A 1 2.41 6.10 -20.79
C MET A 1 1.64 4.89 -20.26
N PRO A 2 1.40 3.85 -21.08
CA PRO A 2 0.87 2.59 -20.58
C PRO A 2 1.97 1.93 -19.72
N ARG A 3 1.84 2.03 -18.38
CA ARG A 3 2.81 1.45 -17.45
C ARG A 3 2.40 0.01 -17.12
N ALA A 4 3.39 -0.89 -17.07
CA ALA A 4 3.27 -2.34 -16.96
C ALA A 4 2.05 -2.81 -16.14
N ASN A 5 1.30 -3.78 -16.69
CA ASN A 5 0.37 -4.59 -15.91
C ASN A 5 1.14 -5.10 -14.68
N ARG A 6 0.61 -4.86 -13.47
CA ARG A 6 1.12 -5.55 -12.29
C ARG A 6 0.64 -7.00 -12.42
N TYR A 7 1.56 -7.87 -12.80
CA TYR A 7 1.30 -9.30 -12.87
C TYR A 7 1.37 -9.84 -11.44
N PHE A 8 0.22 -10.21 -10.92
CA PHE A 8 0.16 -10.99 -9.68
C PHE A 8 0.57 -12.41 -10.02
N VAL A 9 1.53 -12.91 -9.25
CA VAL A 9 1.81 -14.34 -9.23
C VAL A 9 0.77 -14.97 -8.30
N PRO A 10 -0.10 -15.87 -8.80
CA PRO A 10 -1.07 -16.56 -7.97
C PRO A 10 -0.36 -17.44 -6.93
N GLY A 11 -1.06 -17.73 -5.83
CA GLY A 11 -0.54 -18.52 -4.71
C GLY A 11 0.45 -17.76 -3.82
N HIS A 12 0.40 -16.43 -3.78
CA HIS A 12 1.31 -15.61 -2.96
C HIS A 12 0.53 -14.54 -2.18
N VAL A 13 1.09 -14.13 -1.05
CA VAL A 13 0.59 -12.99 -0.27
C VAL A 13 1.11 -11.68 -0.88
N TRP A 14 0.23 -10.69 -0.94
CA TRP A 14 0.50 -9.36 -1.47
C TRP A 14 0.12 -8.29 -0.47
N HIS A 15 1.07 -7.42 -0.14
CA HIS A 15 0.83 -6.18 0.55
C HIS A 15 0.57 -5.06 -0.46
N ILE A 16 -0.65 -4.55 -0.46
CA ILE A 16 -1.14 -3.48 -1.30
C ILE A 16 -1.13 -2.17 -0.53
N THR A 17 -0.57 -1.12 -1.14
CA THR A 17 -0.62 0.24 -0.60
C THR A 17 -1.23 1.20 -1.62
N HIS A 18 -2.25 1.98 -1.25
CA HIS A 18 -2.86 2.94 -2.17
C HIS A 18 -2.96 4.33 -1.54
N ARG A 19 -2.35 5.32 -2.17
CA ARG A 19 -2.14 6.65 -1.61
C ARG A 19 -3.09 7.67 -2.23
N CYS A 20 -3.66 8.53 -1.38
CA CYS A 20 -4.49 9.63 -1.80
C CYS A 20 -3.67 10.66 -2.61
N HIS A 21 -4.33 11.29 -3.58
CA HIS A 21 -3.73 12.28 -4.46
C HIS A 21 -3.00 13.38 -3.66
N LYS A 22 -1.77 13.72 -4.07
CA LYS A 22 -0.91 14.72 -3.41
C LYS A 22 -0.67 14.48 -1.91
N ARG A 23 -0.81 13.23 -1.44
CA ARG A 23 -0.72 12.86 -0.01
C ARG A 23 -1.74 13.58 0.88
N GLU A 24 -2.80 14.14 0.30
CA GLU A 24 -3.86 14.83 1.03
C GLU A 24 -4.60 13.87 1.96
N PHE A 25 -5.10 14.39 3.07
CA PHE A 25 -5.88 13.61 4.03
C PHE A 25 -7.33 13.40 3.58
N LEU A 26 -7.54 12.76 2.44
CA LEU A 26 -8.87 12.50 1.90
C LEU A 26 -9.64 11.44 2.68
N LEU A 27 -8.92 10.61 3.45
CA LEU A 27 -9.47 9.62 4.38
C LEU A 27 -9.45 10.15 5.83
N LYS A 28 -9.41 11.48 6.04
CA LYS A 28 -9.35 12.11 7.37
C LYS A 28 -10.54 11.80 8.27
N PHE A 29 -11.74 11.69 7.72
CA PHE A 29 -12.95 11.46 8.50
C PHE A 29 -13.30 9.98 8.57
N SER A 30 -13.87 9.55 9.69
CA SER A 30 -14.33 8.17 9.92
C SER A 30 -15.24 7.69 8.80
N ARG A 31 -16.18 8.53 8.35
CA ARG A 31 -17.10 8.21 7.24
C ARG A 31 -16.38 7.81 5.95
N ASP A 32 -15.25 8.43 5.64
CA ASP A 32 -14.48 8.12 4.42
C ASP A 32 -13.76 6.78 4.54
N ARG A 33 -13.26 6.47 5.74
CA ARG A 33 -12.65 5.17 6.03
C ARG A 33 -13.68 4.04 6.07
N GLN A 34 -14.83 4.28 6.69
CA GLN A 34 -15.97 3.36 6.69
C GLN A 34 -16.44 3.06 5.27
N ASN A 35 -16.45 4.07 4.39
CA ASN A 35 -16.84 3.86 3.01
C ASN A 35 -15.86 2.94 2.27
N TRP A 36 -14.56 3.11 2.51
CA TRP A 36 -13.56 2.22 1.94
C TRP A 36 -13.73 0.77 2.45
N ILE A 37 -13.94 0.57 3.76
CA ILE A 37 -14.17 -0.75 4.36
C ILE A 37 -15.45 -1.39 3.82
N LYS A 38 -16.52 -0.62 3.65
CA LYS A 38 -17.76 -1.08 3.01
C LYS A 38 -17.48 -1.62 1.61
N TRP A 39 -16.73 -0.88 0.79
CA TRP A 39 -16.43 -1.35 -0.56
C TRP A 39 -15.46 -2.54 -0.57
N LEU A 40 -14.56 -2.63 0.42
CA LEU A 40 -13.74 -3.82 0.62
C LEU A 40 -14.61 -5.05 0.91
N PHE A 41 -15.64 -4.90 1.74
CA PHE A 41 -16.63 -5.96 1.99
C PHE A 41 -17.39 -6.37 0.73
N GLU A 42 -17.84 -5.42 -0.08
CA GLU A 42 -18.49 -5.74 -1.36
C GLU A 42 -17.54 -6.43 -2.35
N ALA A 43 -16.26 -6.05 -2.36
CA ALA A 43 -15.25 -6.69 -3.18
C ALA A 43 -14.96 -8.13 -2.70
N TRP A 44 -14.82 -8.33 -1.39
CA TRP A 44 -14.73 -9.66 -0.78
C TRP A 44 -15.91 -10.54 -1.20
N LYS A 45 -17.15 -10.05 -1.06
CA LYS A 45 -18.35 -10.79 -1.44
C LYS A 45 -18.39 -11.14 -2.93
N ARG A 46 -18.00 -10.20 -3.80
CA ARG A 46 -18.12 -10.36 -5.26
C ARG A 46 -17.00 -11.20 -5.87
N TYR A 47 -15.79 -11.09 -5.35
CA TYR A 47 -14.58 -11.68 -5.95
C TYR A 47 -13.91 -12.71 -5.05
N GLN A 48 -14.48 -13.00 -3.88
CA GLN A 48 -13.94 -13.96 -2.90
C GLN A 48 -12.48 -13.64 -2.53
N LEU A 49 -12.20 -12.36 -2.31
CA LEU A 49 -10.86 -11.89 -2.02
C LEU A 49 -10.37 -12.41 -0.67
N GLN A 50 -9.23 -13.08 -0.61
CA GLN A 50 -8.67 -13.56 0.65
C GLN A 50 -7.92 -12.46 1.38
N ILE A 51 -8.59 -11.76 2.29
CA ILE A 51 -8.00 -10.66 3.07
C ILE A 51 -7.35 -11.22 4.32
N LEU A 52 -6.10 -10.85 4.60
CA LEU A 52 -5.34 -11.31 5.75
C LEU A 52 -5.17 -10.22 6.81
N ASN A 53 -5.03 -8.96 6.41
CA ASN A 53 -5.01 -7.80 7.30
C ASN A 53 -5.27 -6.51 6.49
N TYR A 54 -5.59 -5.39 7.16
CA TYR A 54 -5.72 -4.08 6.52
C TYR A 54 -5.57 -2.95 7.53
N THR A 55 -5.24 -1.75 7.05
CA THR A 55 -5.40 -0.51 7.81
C THR A 55 -5.77 0.64 6.88
N VAL A 56 -6.69 1.50 7.32
CA VAL A 56 -7.08 2.71 6.61
C VAL A 56 -6.58 3.91 7.40
N THR A 57 -5.56 4.58 6.87
CA THR A 57 -4.97 5.78 7.48
C THR A 57 -5.74 7.03 7.03
N SER A 58 -5.17 8.22 7.29
CA SER A 58 -5.76 9.49 6.84
C SER A 58 -5.49 9.83 5.36
N ASN A 59 -4.42 9.31 4.73
CA ASN A 59 -4.06 9.62 3.33
C ASN A 59 -3.60 8.41 2.49
N HIS A 60 -3.67 7.20 3.02
CA HIS A 60 -3.39 5.97 2.28
C HIS A 60 -4.00 4.76 2.99
N ILE A 61 -4.05 3.64 2.29
CA ILE A 61 -4.48 2.35 2.85
C ILE A 61 -3.33 1.35 2.75
N HIS A 62 -3.33 0.39 3.67
CA HIS A 62 -2.59 -0.86 3.54
C HIS A 62 -3.60 -2.01 3.53
N LEU A 63 -3.40 -2.97 2.65
CA LEU A 63 -4.25 -4.16 2.53
C LEU A 63 -3.33 -5.35 2.26
N LEU A 64 -3.44 -6.39 3.08
CA LEU A 64 -2.68 -7.62 2.96
C LEU A 64 -3.64 -8.72 2.50
N VAL A 65 -3.35 -9.35 1.37
CA VAL A 65 -4.26 -10.27 0.69
C VAL A 65 -3.50 -11.46 0.15
N PHE A 66 -4.12 -12.64 0.17
CA PHE A 66 -3.64 -13.79 -0.56
C PHE A 66 -4.28 -13.81 -1.96
N SER A 67 -3.45 -13.93 -3.00
CA SER A 67 -3.93 -14.12 -4.37
C SER A 67 -4.11 -15.61 -4.62
N GLU A 68 -5.35 -16.05 -4.80
CA GLU A 68 -5.63 -17.40 -5.29
C GLU A 68 -5.27 -17.57 -6.78
N GLU A 69 -5.69 -18.69 -7.37
CA GLU A 69 -5.44 -19.04 -8.78
C GLU A 69 -6.07 -18.05 -9.76
N ASP A 70 -7.24 -17.46 -9.44
CA ASP A 70 -7.82 -16.39 -10.25
C ASP A 70 -7.02 -15.09 -10.09
N VAL A 71 -6.06 -14.91 -10.99
CA VAL A 71 -5.23 -13.70 -11.09
C VAL A 71 -6.00 -12.41 -11.36
N THR A 72 -7.29 -12.49 -11.71
CA THR A 72 -8.13 -11.31 -11.99
C THR A 72 -8.90 -10.81 -10.77
N ALA A 73 -9.11 -11.66 -9.76
CA ALA A 73 -9.92 -11.35 -8.58
C ALA A 73 -9.36 -10.14 -7.81
N LEU A 74 -8.05 -10.14 -7.53
CA LEU A 74 -7.38 -9.04 -6.83
C LEU A 74 -7.41 -7.71 -7.61
N PRO A 75 -6.95 -7.62 -8.88
CA PRO A 75 -7.06 -6.38 -9.65
C PRO A 75 -8.49 -5.84 -9.73
N ARG A 76 -9.48 -6.71 -9.98
CA ARG A 76 -10.91 -6.31 -10.06
C ARG A 76 -11.44 -5.81 -8.72
N SER A 77 -11.06 -6.46 -7.62
CA SER A 77 -11.38 -6.03 -6.27
C SER A 77 -10.85 -4.62 -5.99
N ILE A 78 -9.56 -4.38 -6.22
CA ILE A 78 -8.98 -3.06 -5.96
C ILE A 78 -9.58 -1.99 -6.89
N GLN A 79 -9.85 -2.33 -8.15
CA GLN A 79 -10.51 -1.41 -9.09
C GLN A 79 -11.89 -1.00 -8.59
N LEU A 80 -12.70 -1.96 -8.10
CA LEU A 80 -14.01 -1.68 -7.53
C LEU A 80 -13.89 -0.78 -6.29
N VAL A 81 -13.06 -1.17 -5.31
CA VAL A 81 -12.89 -0.45 -4.05
C VAL A 81 -12.40 0.98 -4.30
N ALA A 82 -11.33 1.13 -5.10
CA ALA A 82 -10.75 2.43 -5.38
C ALA A 82 -11.71 3.33 -6.16
N GLY A 83 -12.35 2.78 -7.20
CA GLY A 83 -13.26 3.53 -8.07
C GLY A 83 -14.48 4.04 -7.30
N ARG A 84 -15.12 3.17 -6.52
CA ARG A 84 -16.34 3.53 -5.76
C ARG A 84 -16.03 4.46 -4.60
N THR A 85 -14.94 4.24 -3.86
CA THR A 85 -14.49 5.16 -2.81
C THR A 85 -14.26 6.56 -3.37
N ALA A 86 -13.55 6.67 -4.49
CA ALA A 86 -13.26 7.95 -5.14
C ALA A 86 -14.52 8.65 -5.65
N GLN A 87 -15.40 7.90 -6.33
CA GLN A 87 -16.64 8.40 -6.90
C GLN A 87 -17.56 8.96 -5.81
N GLU A 88 -17.84 8.18 -4.77
CA GLU A 88 -18.75 8.60 -3.70
C GLU A 88 -18.17 9.75 -2.86
N TYR A 89 -16.85 9.77 -2.64
CA TYR A 89 -16.20 10.91 -2.00
C TYR A 89 -16.40 12.20 -2.81
N ASN A 90 -16.07 12.16 -4.10
CA ASN A 90 -16.16 13.32 -4.97
C ASN A 90 -17.59 13.83 -5.12
N GLN A 91 -18.57 12.93 -5.28
CA GLN A 91 -19.99 13.29 -5.31
C GLN A 91 -20.44 13.96 -4.01
N ARG A 92 -20.13 13.35 -2.86
CA ARG A 92 -20.50 13.88 -1.54
C ARG A 92 -19.87 15.25 -1.24
N LYS A 93 -18.65 15.48 -1.69
CA LYS A 93 -17.89 16.72 -1.47
C LYS A 93 -18.07 17.75 -2.59
N ASN A 94 -18.91 17.46 -3.60
CA ASN A 94 -19.04 18.26 -4.81
C ASN A 94 -17.68 18.64 -5.42
N ARG A 95 -16.74 17.68 -5.41
CA ARG A 95 -15.34 17.89 -5.81
C ARG A 95 -15.08 17.26 -7.17
N LYS A 96 -14.28 17.94 -7.99
CA LYS A 96 -13.70 17.40 -9.22
C LYS A 96 -12.21 17.10 -8.99
N GLY A 97 -11.70 16.03 -9.61
CA GLY A 97 -10.28 15.67 -9.55
C GLY A 97 -10.01 14.27 -8.99
N ALA A 98 -8.74 13.90 -9.01
CA ALA A 98 -8.27 12.58 -8.60
C ALA A 98 -8.38 12.40 -7.07
N PHE A 99 -8.88 11.25 -6.65
CA PHE A 99 -8.85 10.83 -5.24
C PHE A 99 -7.56 10.08 -4.91
N TRP A 100 -7.09 9.25 -5.84
CA TRP A 100 -5.86 8.48 -5.68
C TRP A 100 -4.72 9.12 -6.50
N GLU A 101 -3.49 9.01 -6.00
CA GLU A 101 -2.31 9.63 -6.63
C GLU A 101 -1.90 8.91 -7.92
N ASP A 102 -1.78 7.59 -7.84
CA ASP A 102 -1.45 6.68 -8.94
C ASP A 102 -2.10 5.33 -8.61
N ARG A 103 -1.90 4.32 -9.45
CA ARG A 103 -2.30 2.93 -9.17
C ARG A 103 -1.61 2.42 -7.90
N TYR A 104 -2.37 1.72 -7.04
CA TYR A 104 -1.90 1.05 -5.82
C TYR A 104 -0.54 0.34 -5.95
N HIS A 105 0.41 0.47 -5.04
CA HIS A 105 1.62 -0.36 -5.03
C HIS A 105 1.31 -1.79 -4.56
N ALA A 106 2.06 -2.79 -5.05
CA ALA A 106 1.90 -4.19 -4.65
C ALA A 106 3.26 -4.83 -4.38
N THR A 107 3.44 -5.34 -3.17
CA THR A 107 4.66 -5.99 -2.67
C THR A 107 4.33 -7.46 -2.35
N ALA A 108 5.00 -8.42 -2.96
CA ALA A 108 4.88 -9.83 -2.59
C ALA A 108 5.52 -10.05 -1.20
N VAL A 109 4.85 -10.79 -0.33
CA VAL A 109 5.29 -11.05 1.03
C VAL A 109 5.40 -12.56 1.22
N ASP A 110 6.55 -13.00 1.76
CA ASP A 110 6.77 -14.40 2.15
C ASP A 110 5.95 -14.75 3.40
N THR A 111 5.70 -16.03 3.63
CA THR A 111 4.86 -16.50 4.73
C THR A 111 5.59 -16.47 6.08
N ASP A 112 4.96 -17.02 7.12
CA ASP A 112 5.53 -17.20 8.46
C ASP A 112 5.98 -15.88 9.10
N LYS A 113 7.28 -15.77 9.41
CA LYS A 113 7.87 -14.61 10.10
C LYS A 113 7.75 -13.32 9.29
N HIS A 114 7.79 -13.40 7.97
CA HIS A 114 7.70 -12.21 7.12
C HIS A 114 6.25 -11.71 7.05
N LEU A 115 5.29 -12.63 6.98
CA LEU A 115 3.88 -12.31 7.07
C LEU A 115 3.56 -11.60 8.39
N LEU A 116 3.98 -12.19 9.52
CA LEU A 116 3.76 -11.60 10.84
C LEU A 116 4.36 -10.19 10.94
N LYS A 117 5.61 -10.01 10.51
CA LYS A 117 6.25 -8.67 10.50
C LYS A 117 5.48 -7.67 9.63
N CYS A 118 4.97 -8.10 8.48
CA CYS A 118 4.14 -7.24 7.63
C CYS A 118 2.82 -6.85 8.31
N MET A 119 2.18 -7.79 9.00
CA MET A 119 0.95 -7.53 9.76
C MET A 119 1.19 -6.51 10.89
N LEU A 120 2.24 -6.70 11.69
CA LEU A 120 2.63 -5.73 12.74
C LEU A 120 2.94 -4.36 12.14
N TYR A 121 3.69 -4.31 11.04
CA TYR A 121 3.95 -3.07 10.31
C TYR A 121 2.65 -2.38 9.88
N ILE A 122 1.64 -3.12 9.41
CA ILE A 122 0.34 -2.55 9.01
C ILE A 122 -0.40 -1.98 10.24
N ASP A 123 -0.56 -2.76 11.29
CA ASP A 123 -1.37 -2.37 12.45
C ASP A 123 -0.75 -1.22 13.26
N LEU A 124 0.59 -1.17 13.34
CA LEU A 124 1.29 -0.12 14.07
C LEU A 124 1.47 1.18 13.26
N ASN A 125 0.95 1.26 12.03
CA ASN A 125 1.11 2.44 11.17
C ASN A 125 0.62 3.73 11.84
N MET A 126 -0.54 3.67 12.48
CA MET A 126 -1.13 4.84 13.13
C MET A 126 -0.40 5.22 14.43
N VAL A 127 0.28 4.25 15.06
CA VAL A 127 1.18 4.52 16.19
C VAL A 127 2.44 5.22 15.73
N ARG A 128 3.09 4.71 14.67
CA ARG A 128 4.26 5.37 14.06
C ARG A 128 3.96 6.76 13.53
N ALA A 129 2.72 7.02 13.13
CA ALA A 129 2.25 8.34 12.70
C ALA A 129 1.96 9.30 13.87
N GLY A 130 2.03 8.82 15.12
CA GLY A 130 1.74 9.61 16.33
C GLY A 130 0.27 9.94 16.51
N VAL A 131 -0.64 9.19 15.87
CA VAL A 131 -2.08 9.45 15.93
C VAL A 131 -2.74 8.73 17.11
N VAL A 132 -2.22 7.56 17.47
CA VAL A 132 -2.67 6.72 18.58
C VAL A 132 -1.44 6.13 19.28
N GLU A 133 -1.60 5.70 20.54
CA GLU A 133 -0.52 5.05 21.29
C GLU A 133 -0.51 3.53 21.06
N HIS A 134 -1.66 2.96 20.69
CA HIS A 134 -1.83 1.52 20.50
C HIS A 134 -2.84 1.23 19.36
N PRO A 135 -2.66 0.17 18.54
CA PRO A 135 -3.58 -0.16 17.44
C PRO A 135 -5.05 -0.32 17.84
N ARG A 136 -5.31 -0.81 19.07
CA ARG A 136 -6.65 -0.87 19.72
C ARG A 136 -7.42 0.46 19.72
N GLN A 137 -6.72 1.60 19.65
CA GLN A 137 -7.35 2.92 19.63
C GLN A 137 -7.74 3.36 18.21
N TRP A 138 -7.38 2.58 17.18
CA TRP A 138 -7.69 2.88 15.79
C TRP A 138 -8.68 1.87 15.19
N PRO A 139 -9.98 2.20 15.09
CA PRO A 139 -11.01 1.23 14.71
C PRO A 139 -11.00 0.85 13.22
N PHE A 140 -10.12 1.44 12.41
CA PHE A 140 -10.03 1.21 10.96
C PHE A 140 -8.84 0.33 10.58
N THR A 141 -8.55 -0.68 11.39
CA THR A 141 -7.45 -1.63 11.22
C THR A 141 -7.90 -3.04 11.53
N GLY A 142 -7.24 -4.03 10.92
CA GLY A 142 -7.55 -5.44 11.07
C GLY A 142 -7.22 -6.01 12.45
N TYR A 143 -6.39 -5.34 13.26
CA TYR A 143 -6.10 -5.70 14.65
C TYR A 143 -7.33 -6.14 15.45
N HIS A 144 -8.43 -5.38 15.38
CA HIS A 144 -9.65 -5.71 16.12
C HIS A 144 -10.27 -7.01 15.65
N GLU A 145 -10.29 -7.26 14.36
CA GLU A 145 -10.87 -8.47 13.80
C GLU A 145 -9.99 -9.70 14.03
N ILE A 146 -8.68 -9.52 14.15
CA ILE A 146 -7.73 -10.58 14.54
C ILE A 146 -7.87 -10.93 16.02
N THR A 147 -7.95 -9.93 16.90
CA THR A 147 -7.94 -10.12 18.36
C THR A 147 -9.33 -10.30 18.99
N SER A 148 -10.37 -9.77 18.36
CA SER A 148 -11.76 -9.84 18.82
C SER A 148 -12.69 -9.91 17.59
N PRO A 149 -12.77 -11.09 16.94
CA PRO A 149 -13.48 -11.23 15.67
C PRO A 149 -14.97 -10.90 15.81
N PRO A 150 -15.54 -10.07 14.92
CA PRO A 150 -16.96 -9.72 14.99
C PRO A 150 -17.83 -10.93 14.63
N GLU A 151 -19.07 -10.97 15.11
CA GLU A 151 -20.02 -12.04 14.75
C GLU A 151 -20.47 -11.97 13.28
N ARG A 152 -20.46 -10.77 12.69
CA ARG A 152 -20.94 -10.50 11.32
C ARG A 152 -19.96 -9.61 10.57
N TYR A 153 -20.03 -9.67 9.24
CA TYR A 153 -19.23 -8.84 8.34
C TYR A 153 -17.71 -9.03 8.51
N ARG A 154 -17.29 -10.27 8.73
CA ARG A 154 -15.86 -10.64 8.74
C ARG A 154 -15.25 -10.44 7.36
N LEU A 155 -14.12 -9.75 7.31
CA LEU A 155 -13.28 -9.54 6.15
C LEU A 155 -12.06 -10.45 6.18
N ILE A 156 -11.43 -10.60 7.34
CA ILE A 156 -10.17 -11.33 7.49
C ILE A 156 -10.45 -12.83 7.43
N ASN A 157 -9.86 -13.49 6.43
CA ASN A 157 -9.82 -14.94 6.36
C ASN A 157 -8.79 -15.45 7.37
N ARG A 158 -9.29 -15.85 8.53
CA ARG A 158 -8.48 -16.37 9.63
C ARG A 158 -7.99 -17.80 9.37
N GLU A 159 -8.74 -18.61 8.65
CA GLU A 159 -8.32 -19.97 8.28
C GLU A 159 -7.03 -19.91 7.45
N LYS A 160 -7.03 -19.08 6.41
CA LYS A 160 -5.82 -18.83 5.59
C LYS A 160 -4.68 -18.21 6.39
N LEU A 161 -5.00 -17.36 7.36
CA LEU A 161 -3.97 -16.75 8.20
C LEU A 161 -3.28 -17.78 9.11
N LEU A 162 -4.05 -18.72 9.68
CA LEU A 162 -3.52 -19.83 10.48
C LEU A 162 -2.70 -20.81 9.61
N GLU A 163 -3.12 -21.06 8.37
CA GLU A 163 -2.33 -21.86 7.42
C GLU A 163 -0.94 -21.27 7.16
N PHE A 164 -0.81 -19.93 7.11
CA PHE A 164 0.46 -19.26 6.80
C PHE A 164 1.34 -18.93 8.02
N LEU A 165 0.83 -19.10 9.24
CA LEU A 165 1.55 -18.85 10.49
C LEU A 165 1.84 -20.17 11.22
N GLU A 166 2.33 -21.17 10.47
CA GLU A 166 2.53 -22.57 10.87
C GLU A 166 2.65 -22.80 12.40
N GLY A 167 1.84 -23.71 12.95
CA GLY A 167 1.89 -24.08 14.37
C GLY A 167 1.12 -23.15 15.32
N THR A 168 0.31 -22.23 14.77
CA THR A 168 -0.57 -21.36 15.54
C THR A 168 -2.01 -21.86 15.46
N ASP A 169 -2.67 -22.10 16.60
CA ASP A 169 -4.12 -22.33 16.66
C ASP A 169 -4.88 -21.01 16.85
N GLU A 170 -6.21 -21.05 16.75
CA GLU A 170 -7.04 -19.84 16.81
C GLU A 170 -6.89 -19.05 18.12
N ALA A 171 -6.83 -19.76 19.26
CA ALA A 171 -6.70 -19.15 20.58
C ALA A 171 -5.31 -18.53 20.78
N THR A 172 -4.28 -19.22 20.27
CA THR A 172 -2.88 -18.80 20.26
C THR A 172 -2.70 -17.57 19.39
N LEU A 173 -3.30 -17.53 18.20
CA LEU A 173 -3.27 -16.35 17.34
C LEU A 173 -3.79 -15.11 18.06
N VAL A 174 -4.97 -15.19 18.70
CA VAL A 174 -5.57 -14.04 19.39
C VAL A 174 -4.68 -13.54 20.53
N ARG A 175 -4.23 -14.46 21.38
CA ARG A 175 -3.42 -14.15 22.57
C ARG A 175 -2.04 -13.63 22.18
N ASP A 176 -1.34 -14.36 21.31
CA ASP A 176 0.04 -14.09 20.97
C ASP A 176 0.15 -12.89 20.05
N TYR A 177 -0.82 -12.64 19.17
CA TYR A 177 -0.82 -11.44 18.31
C TYR A 177 -0.89 -10.14 19.12
N ALA A 178 -1.68 -10.12 20.20
CA ALA A 178 -1.69 -8.99 21.11
C ALA A 178 -0.31 -8.79 21.77
N SER A 179 0.30 -9.87 22.25
CA SER A 179 1.64 -9.83 22.85
C SER A 179 2.70 -9.35 21.86
N TRP A 180 2.68 -9.83 20.61
CA TRP A 180 3.62 -9.42 19.58
C TRP A 180 3.51 -7.94 19.22
N VAL A 181 2.28 -7.39 19.26
CA VAL A 181 2.05 -5.94 19.10
C VAL A 181 2.65 -5.17 20.28
N ASP A 182 2.43 -5.62 21.51
CA ASP A 182 2.98 -4.99 22.71
C ASP A 182 4.51 -5.03 22.73
N ASP A 183 5.12 -6.17 22.37
CA ASP A 183 6.56 -6.35 22.25
C ASP A 183 7.18 -5.42 21.18
N ALA A 184 6.51 -5.31 20.02
CA ALA A 184 6.93 -4.43 18.94
C ALA A 184 6.85 -2.94 19.32
N LEU A 185 5.86 -2.55 20.12
CA LEU A 185 5.76 -1.20 20.69
C LEU A 185 6.93 -0.92 21.65
N GLY A 186 7.25 -1.87 22.53
CA GLY A 186 8.34 -1.73 23.51
C GLY A 186 9.72 -1.59 22.87
N CYS A 187 9.93 -2.17 21.69
CA CYS A 187 11.20 -2.11 20.96
C CYS A 187 11.42 -0.80 20.17
N GLY A 188 10.44 0.12 20.17
CA GLY A 188 10.53 1.39 19.44
C GLY A 188 10.48 1.19 17.93
N GLU A 189 9.28 0.97 17.41
CA GLU A 189 9.07 0.65 16.01
C GLU A 189 9.43 1.82 15.07
N ARG A 190 10.24 1.56 14.05
CA ARG A 190 10.65 2.55 13.03
C ARG A 190 10.06 2.20 11.68
N ARG A 191 9.82 3.22 10.85
CA ARG A 191 9.32 3.00 9.49
C ARG A 191 10.34 2.22 8.66
N GLU A 192 9.97 1.00 8.30
CA GLU A 192 10.69 0.19 7.33
C GLU A 192 10.17 0.48 5.91
N PRO A 193 11.00 1.04 4.99
CA PRO A 193 10.56 1.36 3.64
C PRO A 193 10.32 0.10 2.79
N ASP A 194 10.89 -1.04 3.18
CA ASP A 194 10.86 -2.30 2.45
C ASP A 194 9.45 -2.77 2.14
N TRP A 195 8.53 -2.62 3.08
CA TRP A 195 7.13 -3.04 2.90
C TRP A 195 6.39 -2.19 1.85
N THR A 196 6.80 -0.95 1.62
CA THR A 196 6.07 0.01 0.75
C THR A 196 6.74 0.34 -0.58
N ASN A 197 8.04 0.08 -0.72
CA ASN A 197 8.82 0.46 -1.89
C ASN A 197 9.40 -0.73 -2.66
N SER A 198 9.10 -1.96 -2.23
CA SER A 198 9.70 -3.17 -2.80
C SER A 198 8.69 -3.97 -3.61
N ILE A 199 9.18 -4.83 -4.48
CA ILE A 199 8.38 -5.77 -5.25
C ILE A 199 8.16 -7.06 -4.48
N ALA A 200 9.15 -7.49 -3.68
CA ALA A 200 9.06 -8.68 -2.85
C ALA A 200 9.88 -8.50 -1.57
N VAL A 201 9.38 -9.01 -0.45
CA VAL A 201 10.04 -9.07 0.85
C VAL A 201 9.91 -10.50 1.38
N GLY A 202 11.03 -11.14 1.70
CA GLY A 202 11.01 -12.55 2.07
C GLY A 202 12.38 -13.17 2.29
N THR A 203 12.39 -14.50 2.43
CA THR A 203 13.63 -15.27 2.32
C THR A 203 14.31 -15.03 0.96
N ARG A 204 15.63 -15.20 0.90
CA ARG A 204 16.36 -15.03 -0.37
C ARG A 204 15.79 -15.93 -1.49
N ALA A 205 15.52 -17.19 -1.15
CA ALA A 205 14.92 -18.15 -2.08
C ALA A 205 13.53 -17.70 -2.56
N PHE A 206 12.69 -17.12 -1.69
CA PHE A 206 11.40 -16.55 -2.09
C PHE A 206 11.57 -15.39 -3.08
N VAL A 207 12.47 -14.46 -2.77
CA VAL A 207 12.70 -13.28 -3.61
C VAL A 207 13.22 -13.67 -4.99
N GLU A 208 14.15 -14.63 -5.06
CA GLU A 208 14.66 -15.18 -6.33
C GLU A 208 13.55 -15.89 -7.13
N ARG A 209 12.67 -16.66 -6.48
CA ARG A 209 11.50 -17.29 -7.13
C ARG A 209 10.54 -16.25 -7.71
N ILE A 210 10.22 -15.19 -6.96
CA ILE A 210 9.35 -14.11 -7.44
C ILE A 210 10.00 -13.40 -8.63
N GLN A 211 11.30 -13.09 -8.54
CA GLN A 211 12.04 -12.45 -9.63
C GLN A 211 12.00 -13.31 -10.91
N ALA A 212 12.23 -14.62 -10.80
CA ALA A 212 12.18 -15.55 -11.92
C ALA A 212 10.77 -15.62 -12.55
N LYS A 213 9.71 -15.71 -11.73
CA LYS A 213 8.32 -15.75 -12.21
C LYS A 213 7.87 -14.44 -12.87
N LEU A 214 8.46 -13.31 -12.50
CA LEU A 214 8.23 -12.01 -13.15
C LEU A 214 8.99 -11.85 -14.48
N GLY A 215 9.98 -12.71 -14.76
CA GLY A 215 10.66 -12.85 -16.06
C GLY A 215 11.42 -11.60 -16.55
N PHE A 216 11.39 -11.34 -17.86
CA PHE A 216 12.07 -10.20 -18.56
C PHE A 216 11.70 -8.82 -17.99
N LYS A 217 10.63 -8.74 -17.20
CA LYS A 217 10.16 -7.50 -16.58
C LYS A 217 10.91 -7.18 -15.29
N ALA A 218 11.80 -8.07 -14.81
CA ALA A 218 12.72 -7.83 -13.72
C ALA A 218 14.14 -7.41 -14.16
N VAL A 219 14.36 -7.17 -15.45
CA VAL A 219 15.63 -6.65 -15.98
C VAL A 219 15.91 -5.27 -15.37
N GLY A 220 17.08 -5.12 -14.73
CA GLY A 220 17.49 -3.92 -13.98
C GLY A 220 17.27 -4.00 -12.46
N ARG A 221 16.59 -5.02 -11.94
CA ARG A 221 16.24 -5.11 -10.51
C ARG A 221 17.33 -5.81 -9.69
N LYS A 222 17.71 -5.22 -8.56
CA LYS A 222 18.73 -5.78 -7.65
C LYS A 222 18.08 -6.40 -6.42
N ILE A 223 18.53 -7.60 -6.06
CA ILE A 223 18.27 -8.19 -4.75
C ILE A 223 19.20 -7.46 -3.77
N ILE A 224 18.61 -6.82 -2.76
CA ILE A 224 19.35 -6.20 -1.68
C ILE A 224 19.18 -7.10 -0.45
N GLY A 225 20.28 -7.65 0.05
CA GLY A 225 20.31 -8.26 1.38
C GLY A 225 20.25 -7.16 2.42
N ASN A 226 19.36 -7.27 3.41
CA ASN A 226 19.28 -6.28 4.48
C ASN A 226 20.07 -6.79 5.70
N ASP A 227 21.07 -6.03 6.15
CA ASP A 227 21.86 -6.37 7.35
C ASP A 227 21.05 -6.21 8.66
N LYS A 228 19.85 -5.60 8.62
CA LYS A 228 19.06 -5.24 9.82
C LYS A 228 17.78 -6.05 10.05
N SER A 229 17.39 -6.91 9.10
CA SER A 229 16.26 -7.84 9.24
C SER A 229 16.59 -9.07 8.37
N PRO A 230 16.35 -10.32 8.82
CA PRO A 230 16.79 -11.54 8.13
C PRO A 230 15.97 -11.87 6.86
N GLY A 231 15.77 -10.88 6.00
CA GLY A 231 15.02 -10.95 4.76
C GLY A 231 15.77 -10.26 3.61
N SER A 232 15.56 -10.76 2.41
CA SER A 232 15.98 -10.13 1.16
C SER A 232 14.83 -9.31 0.59
N VAL A 233 15.18 -8.30 -0.21
CA VAL A 233 14.22 -7.40 -0.82
C VAL A 233 14.49 -7.27 -2.31
N LEU A 234 13.45 -7.39 -3.14
CA LEU A 234 13.53 -7.05 -4.57
C LEU A 234 13.05 -5.62 -4.77
N ARG A 235 13.91 -4.75 -5.31
CA ARG A 235 13.53 -3.37 -5.65
C ARG A 235 13.73 -3.11 -7.14
N GLU A 236 12.91 -2.21 -7.69
CA GLU A 236 13.27 -1.53 -8.93
C GLU A 236 14.52 -0.69 -8.64
N THR A 237 15.51 -0.69 -9.54
CA THR A 237 16.54 0.34 -9.49
C THR A 237 15.82 1.68 -9.47
N PRO A 238 16.13 2.58 -8.52
CA PRO A 238 15.65 3.95 -8.63
C PRO A 238 16.09 4.43 -10.01
N ASP A 239 15.14 4.85 -10.85
CA ASP A 239 15.53 5.71 -11.96
C ASP A 239 16.35 6.83 -11.32
N SER A 240 17.60 6.97 -11.73
CA SER A 240 18.39 8.11 -11.34
C SER A 240 17.63 9.32 -11.87
N TYR A 241 16.86 9.97 -10.99
CA TYR A 241 16.62 11.39 -11.09
C TYR A 241 17.98 12.07 -10.82
N ASN A 242 18.96 11.82 -11.71
CA ASN A 242 19.85 12.86 -12.13
C ASN A 242 18.93 13.82 -12.88
N ALA A 243 18.32 14.72 -12.11
CA ALA A 243 18.11 16.04 -12.66
C ALA A 243 19.47 16.42 -13.26
N HIS A 244 19.51 16.53 -14.58
CA HIS A 244 20.56 17.26 -15.26
C HIS A 244 20.46 18.71 -14.78
N PHE A 245 20.93 18.98 -13.56
CA PHE A 245 21.41 20.28 -13.11
C PHE A 245 22.90 20.36 -13.48
N GLY A 246 23.19 20.12 -14.76
CA GLY A 246 24.43 20.54 -15.36
C GLY A 246 24.18 21.94 -15.88
N ASP A 247 24.69 22.95 -15.19
CA ASP A 247 24.82 24.29 -15.71
C ASP A 247 25.78 24.26 -16.91
N GLU A 248 25.26 23.96 -18.10
CA GLU A 248 25.90 24.45 -19.32
C GLU A 248 25.42 25.88 -19.54
N ILE A 249 26.17 26.82 -18.96
CA ILE A 249 26.25 28.18 -19.48
C ILE A 249 26.90 28.07 -20.87
N GLY A 250 26.08 27.70 -21.86
CA GLY A 250 26.41 27.76 -23.27
C GLY A 250 25.93 29.09 -23.82
N VAL A 251 26.87 29.94 -24.25
CA VAL A 251 26.65 31.27 -24.84
C VAL A 251 25.46 31.26 -25.81
N LEU A 252 24.39 31.99 -25.46
CA LEU A 252 23.25 32.24 -26.34
C LEU A 252 23.76 32.89 -27.63
N ARG A 253 23.73 32.14 -28.73
CA ARG A 253 23.90 32.70 -30.07
C ARG A 253 22.68 33.54 -30.40
N GLN A 254 22.94 34.76 -30.87
CA GLN A 254 21.95 35.64 -31.49
C GLN A 254 21.27 34.92 -32.65
N ASN A 255 19.94 34.89 -32.61
CA ASN A 255 18.96 34.63 -33.68
C ASN A 255 17.94 33.57 -33.26
N ASN A 256 16.92 34.00 -32.54
CA ASN A 256 15.60 34.10 -33.16
C ASN A 256 14.67 34.94 -32.27
N SER A 257 14.43 36.12 -32.82
CA SER A 257 13.48 37.15 -32.46
C SER A 257 12.02 36.67 -32.49
N LEU A 258 11.16 37.47 -31.83
CA LEU A 258 9.68 37.60 -31.97
C LEU A 258 8.88 36.64 -31.08
N LEU A 259 7.93 37.02 -30.20
CA LEU A 259 7.15 38.23 -29.85
C LEU A 259 6.57 37.92 -28.43
N LEU A 260 6.77 38.69 -27.36
CA LEU A 260 6.00 39.88 -26.92
C LEU A 260 4.47 39.76 -27.22
N TRP A 261 3.46 39.86 -26.33
CA TRP A 261 3.28 40.08 -24.89
C TRP A 261 1.84 39.69 -24.49
N ASN A 262 1.67 39.48 -23.18
CA ASN A 262 0.42 39.65 -22.42
C ASN A 262 -0.22 41.02 -22.64
N VAL A 263 -1.55 41.10 -22.62
CA VAL A 263 -2.25 42.22 -21.94
C VAL A 263 -3.54 41.70 -21.30
N LEU A 264 -3.56 41.65 -19.97
CA LEU A 264 -4.78 41.87 -19.19
C LEU A 264 -4.69 43.27 -18.58
N SER A 265 -5.65 44.10 -18.98
CA SER A 265 -6.36 45.13 -18.20
C SER A 265 -5.65 45.79 -17.02
N GLN A 266 -5.57 47.13 -17.05
CA GLN A 266 -6.18 47.97 -16.00
C GLN A 266 -6.43 49.40 -16.50
N ASN A 267 -7.50 49.97 -15.98
CA ASN A 267 -8.20 51.19 -16.38
C ASN A 267 -7.62 52.48 -15.78
N SER A 268 -8.04 53.60 -16.41
CA SER A 268 -8.55 54.86 -15.83
C SER A 268 -7.62 56.02 -15.47
N THR A 269 -8.22 57.22 -15.62
CA THR A 269 -7.82 58.60 -15.26
C THR A 269 -6.85 59.25 -16.26
N ASP A 270 -7.16 60.36 -16.95
CA ASP A 270 -8.22 61.38 -16.89
C ASP A 270 -8.53 61.91 -18.31
#